data_AF-A0A321LHB9-F1
#
_entry.id   AF-A0A321LHB9-F1
#
_cell.length_a   1.000
_cell.length_b   1.000
_cell.length_c   1.000
_cell.angle_alpha   90.00
_cell.angle_beta   90.00
_cell.angle_gamma   90.00
#
_symmetry.space_group_name_H-M   'P 1'
#
loop_
_entity.id
_entity.type
_entity.pdbx_description
1 polymer ?
#
loop_
_entity_poly.entity_id
_entity_poly.type
_entity_poly.pdbx_seq_one_letter_code
_entity_poly.pdbx_strand_id
1 'polypeptide(L)'
;MNKNHELRTWSRAGKCGHNTFHEEPTADGPLKAVTGSRPIFCVSLLLSTEDWMMTTLEIKFEVLRMWGTITAGAEALECSRSQLSYCIHGKRKTPHIREKLARALNKSVEELFGK
;
A
#
# COMPACT_ATOMS: atom_id res chain seq x y z
N MET A 1 -17.41 -26.30 -34.32
CA MET A 1 -16.01 -25.85 -34.44
C MET A 1 -15.41 -25.80 -33.05
N ASN A 2 -14.36 -26.60 -32.84
CA ASN A 2 -13.64 -26.82 -31.59
C ASN A 2 -12.40 -25.92 -31.55
N LYS A 3 -12.13 -25.23 -30.43
CA LYS A 3 -10.77 -24.89 -29.98
C LYS A 3 -10.71 -24.86 -28.46
N ASN A 4 -10.09 -25.90 -27.92
CA ASN A 4 -9.49 -26.01 -26.60
C ASN A 4 -8.59 -24.79 -26.26
N HIS A 5 -8.62 -24.33 -25.02
CA HIS A 5 -7.37 -24.08 -24.31
C HIS A 5 -7.54 -24.23 -22.78
N GLU A 6 -6.56 -24.92 -22.22
CA GLU A 6 -6.49 -25.54 -20.92
C GLU A 6 -6.13 -24.58 -19.77
N LEU A 7 -6.78 -24.83 -18.62
CA LEU A 7 -6.20 -25.08 -17.29
C LEU A 7 -5.07 -24.17 -16.77
N ARG A 8 -5.29 -23.58 -15.59
CA ARG A 8 -4.46 -23.86 -14.40
C ARG A 8 -5.14 -23.38 -13.11
N THR A 9 -5.67 -24.36 -12.41
CA THR A 9 -6.04 -24.35 -10.99
C THR A 9 -4.80 -24.22 -10.11
N TRP A 10 -4.81 -23.33 -9.13
CA TRP A 10 -3.97 -23.44 -7.94
C TRP A 10 -4.86 -23.37 -6.69
N SER A 11 -5.28 -24.56 -6.25
CA SER A 11 -5.63 -24.80 -4.86
C SER A 11 -4.34 -24.99 -4.07
N ARG A 12 -4.18 -24.30 -2.94
CA ARG A 12 -3.39 -24.83 -1.84
C ARG A 12 -3.97 -24.38 -0.50
N ALA A 13 -4.54 -25.38 0.17
CA ALA A 13 -4.87 -25.37 1.58
C ALA A 13 -3.61 -25.22 2.44
N GLY A 14 -3.77 -24.60 3.61
CA GLY A 14 -2.75 -24.55 4.66
C GLY A 14 -3.34 -23.92 5.92
N LYS A 15 -4.04 -24.75 6.72
CA LYS A 15 -4.45 -24.48 8.11
C LYS A 15 -3.21 -24.45 9.03
N CYS A 16 -3.49 -24.23 10.32
CA CYS A 16 -2.63 -24.29 11.53
C CYS A 16 -2.06 -22.91 11.90
N GLY A 17 -2.23 -22.36 13.09
CA GLY A 17 -2.85 -22.85 14.32
C GLY A 17 -2.56 -21.79 15.41
N HIS A 18 -3.49 -21.64 16.37
CA HIS A 18 -3.25 -20.95 17.62
C HIS A 18 -2.03 -21.54 18.34
N ASN A 19 -1.27 -20.72 19.05
CA ASN A 19 -0.72 -21.09 20.35
C ASN A 19 -0.37 -19.84 21.17
N THR A 20 -1.16 -19.64 22.22
CA THR A 20 -0.84 -18.89 23.42
C THR A 20 0.21 -19.69 24.21
N PHE A 21 1.32 -19.08 24.60
CA PHE A 21 2.15 -19.62 25.68
C PHE A 21 2.71 -18.46 26.51
N HIS A 22 2.15 -18.32 27.69
CA HIS A 22 2.67 -17.56 28.82
C HIS A 22 3.58 -18.52 29.58
N GLU A 23 4.83 -18.14 29.91
CA GLU A 23 5.53 -18.54 31.15
C GLU A 23 6.90 -17.82 31.22
N GLU A 24 7.02 -16.89 32.16
CA GLU A 24 8.26 -16.49 32.86
C GLU A 24 8.59 -17.55 33.96
N PRO A 25 9.61 -17.39 34.82
CA PRO A 25 11.03 -17.05 34.65
C PRO A 25 11.92 -18.08 35.41
N THR A 26 13.25 -17.99 35.31
CA THR A 26 14.24 -18.44 36.34
C THR A 26 15.63 -18.02 35.83
N ALA A 27 16.24 -16.94 36.32
CA ALA A 27 16.98 -16.81 37.58
C ALA A 27 18.18 -17.77 37.70
N ASP A 28 19.35 -17.35 37.21
CA ASP A 28 20.65 -17.69 37.80
C ASP A 28 21.79 -16.86 37.17
N GLY A 29 22.60 -16.19 38.01
CA GLY A 29 23.93 -15.67 37.64
C GLY A 29 24.21 -14.19 38.01
N PRO A 30 25.11 -13.90 38.97
CA PRO A 30 25.31 -12.56 39.51
C PRO A 30 26.45 -11.75 38.86
N LEU A 31 26.28 -10.42 38.96
CA LEU A 31 27.29 -9.37 39.14
C LEU A 31 28.47 -9.29 38.14
N LYS A 32 28.38 -8.33 37.21
CA LYS A 32 29.44 -7.32 37.04
C LYS A 32 28.84 -5.94 36.74
N ALA A 33 29.00 -5.04 37.70
CA ALA A 33 28.87 -3.61 37.47
C ALA A 33 29.96 -3.18 36.48
N VAL A 34 29.56 -2.75 35.29
CA VAL A 34 30.38 -1.92 34.42
C VAL A 34 29.68 -0.56 34.32
N THR A 35 30.26 0.40 35.02
CA THR A 35 30.04 1.82 34.83
C THR A 35 30.63 2.20 33.48
N GLY A 36 29.80 2.68 32.55
CA GLY A 36 30.32 3.27 31.32
C GLY A 36 29.29 3.38 30.22
N SER A 37 28.87 4.62 29.98
CA SER A 37 28.25 5.11 28.74
C SER A 37 26.80 4.67 28.48
N ARG A 38 25.91 5.64 28.71
CA ARG A 38 24.57 5.69 28.11
C ARG A 38 24.69 5.47 26.58
N PRO A 39 24.08 4.43 25.99
CA PRO A 39 23.61 4.57 24.62
C PRO A 39 22.36 5.43 24.67
N ILE A 40 22.58 6.74 24.49
CA ILE A 40 21.58 7.60 23.87
C ILE A 40 21.22 6.95 22.52
N PHE A 41 19.95 7.04 22.12
CA PHE A 41 19.34 6.54 20.89
C PHE A 41 18.65 5.17 20.97
N CYS A 42 17.61 5.09 21.81
CA CYS A 42 16.37 4.44 21.38
C CYS A 42 15.61 5.45 20.48
N VAL A 43 16.11 5.65 19.26
CA VAL A 43 15.39 6.34 18.17
C VAL A 43 15.39 5.38 17.00
N SER A 44 14.60 4.30 17.12
CA SER A 44 14.36 3.38 16.00
C SER A 44 12.89 3.19 15.71
N LEU A 45 12.02 4.03 16.26
CA LEU A 45 10.59 3.96 15.95
C LEU A 45 9.88 5.31 16.08
N LEU A 46 10.41 6.35 15.45
CA LEU A 46 9.53 7.34 14.84
C LEU A 46 9.49 6.96 13.36
N LEU A 47 8.54 6.08 13.00
CA LEU A 47 8.07 6.04 11.64
C LEU A 47 7.61 7.46 11.32
N SER A 48 8.37 8.16 10.48
CA SER A 48 7.89 9.34 9.78
C SER A 48 6.74 8.91 8.87
N THR A 49 5.54 8.82 9.45
CA THR A 49 4.26 8.82 8.72
C THR A 49 3.96 10.24 8.26
N GLU A 50 4.85 10.82 7.48
CA GLU A 50 4.74 12.14 6.87
C GLU A 50 5.26 11.92 5.43
N ASP A 51 4.50 11.76 4.36
CA ASP A 51 3.13 12.13 3.97
C ASP A 51 2.35 10.85 3.61
N TRP A 52 1.14 10.69 4.14
CA TRP A 52 0.24 9.56 3.81
C TRP A 52 -0.41 9.68 2.42
N MET A 53 -0.08 10.73 1.65
CA MET A 53 -0.63 10.99 0.32
C MET A 53 0.41 10.81 -0.78
N MET A 54 0.00 10.17 -1.87
CA MET A 54 0.83 10.04 -3.06
C MET A 54 0.99 11.37 -3.77
N THR A 55 2.20 11.63 -4.26
CA THR A 55 2.49 12.77 -5.14
C THR A 55 1.79 12.59 -6.49
N THR A 56 1.54 13.70 -7.20
CA THR A 56 0.99 13.68 -8.57
C THR A 56 1.77 12.75 -9.50
N LEU A 57 3.09 12.67 -9.34
CA LEU A 57 3.96 11.84 -10.17
C LEU A 57 3.73 10.35 -9.87
N GLU A 58 3.61 9.99 -8.60
CA GLU A 58 3.35 8.62 -8.17
C GLU A 58 1.96 8.14 -8.60
N ILE A 59 0.92 8.97 -8.47
CA ILE A 59 -0.41 8.66 -9.00
C ILE A 59 -0.34 8.42 -10.51
N LYS A 60 0.41 9.27 -11.23
CA LYS A 60 0.62 9.10 -12.67
C LYS A 60 1.33 7.78 -12.97
N PHE A 61 2.35 7.40 -12.20
CA PHE A 61 3.02 6.12 -12.38
C PHE A 61 2.12 4.94 -12.09
N GLU A 62 1.27 4.99 -11.06
CA GLU A 62 0.29 3.93 -10.80
C GLU A 62 -0.70 3.75 -11.95
N VAL A 63 -1.19 4.86 -12.51
CA VAL A 63 -2.06 4.81 -13.70
C VAL A 63 -1.33 4.17 -14.88
N LEU A 64 -0.08 4.55 -15.13
CA LEU A 64 0.72 3.96 -16.21
C LEU A 64 1.07 2.50 -15.93
N ARG A 65 1.27 2.11 -14.67
CA ARG A 65 1.56 0.74 -14.26
C ARG A 65 0.35 -0.17 -14.49
N MET A 66 -0.86 0.31 -14.21
CA MET A 66 -2.09 -0.47 -14.34
C MET A 66 -2.58 -0.55 -15.79
N TRP A 67 -2.57 0.57 -16.53
CA TRP A 67 -3.20 0.66 -17.85
C TRP A 67 -2.23 0.96 -19.01
N GLY A 68 -0.95 1.20 -18.74
CA GLY A 68 0.07 1.53 -19.75
C GLY A 68 0.01 2.97 -20.26
N THR A 69 -1.19 3.56 -20.39
CA THR A 69 -1.37 4.95 -20.85
C THR A 69 -2.48 5.67 -20.09
N ILE A 70 -2.43 7.01 -20.08
CA ILE A 70 -3.50 7.84 -19.49
C ILE A 70 -4.81 7.69 -20.27
N THR A 71 -4.76 7.51 -21.59
CA THR A 71 -5.97 7.31 -22.41
C THR A 71 -6.65 6.00 -22.06
N ALA A 72 -5.91 4.90 -21.97
CA ALA A 72 -6.45 3.60 -21.58
C ALA A 72 -7.03 3.62 -20.15
N GLY A 73 -6.38 4.30 -19.21
CA GLY A 73 -6.94 4.50 -17.87
C GLY A 73 -8.22 5.33 -17.88
N ALA A 74 -8.32 6.34 -18.74
CA ALA A 74 -9.52 7.16 -18.86
C ALA A 74 -10.71 6.36 -19.43
N GLU A 75 -10.46 5.54 -20.45
CA GLU A 75 -11.45 4.61 -21.02
C GLU A 75 -11.92 3.59 -19.98
N ALA A 76 -10.99 2.98 -19.23
CA ALA A 76 -11.31 2.02 -18.18
C ALA A 76 -12.14 2.62 -17.02
N LEU A 77 -11.95 3.91 -16.74
CA LEU A 77 -12.69 4.64 -15.70
C LEU A 77 -13.97 5.31 -16.25
N GLU A 78 -14.26 5.17 -17.53
CA GLU A 78 -15.38 5.80 -18.26
C GLU A 78 -15.38 7.33 -18.09
N CYS A 79 -14.23 7.96 -18.24
CA CYS A 79 -14.08 9.40 -18.15
C CYS A 79 -13.24 9.94 -19.31
N SER A 80 -13.31 11.25 -19.55
CA SER A 80 -12.44 11.85 -20.56
C SER A 80 -10.98 11.86 -20.11
N ARG A 81 -10.05 11.73 -21.06
CA ARG A 81 -8.60 11.85 -20.81
C ARG A 81 -8.25 13.11 -20.02
N SER A 82 -8.85 14.25 -20.39
CA SER A 82 -8.61 15.54 -19.73
C SER A 82 -9.09 15.53 -18.27
N GLN A 83 -10.24 14.92 -18.00
CA GLN A 83 -10.74 14.75 -16.64
C GLN A 83 -9.80 13.91 -15.78
N LEU A 84 -9.31 12.77 -16.29
CA LEU A 84 -8.33 11.95 -15.56
C LEU A 84 -7.02 12.73 -15.33
N SER A 85 -6.54 13.42 -16.36
CA SER A 85 -5.33 14.26 -16.24
C SER A 85 -5.50 15.35 -15.17
N TYR A 86 -6.63 16.07 -15.16
CA TYR A 86 -6.87 17.10 -14.14
C TYR A 86 -7.06 16.53 -12.75
N CYS A 87 -7.60 15.31 -12.64
CA CYS A 87 -7.72 14.58 -11.39
C CYS A 87 -6.33 14.26 -10.81
N ILE A 88 -5.42 13.68 -11.61
CA ILE A 88 -4.05 13.33 -11.22
C ILE A 88 -3.27 14.57 -10.76
N HIS A 89 -3.35 15.67 -11.52
CA HIS A 89 -2.66 16.92 -11.20
C HIS A 89 -3.31 17.74 -10.07
N GLY A 90 -4.41 17.28 -9.47
CA GLY A 90 -5.11 18.00 -8.41
C GLY A 90 -5.73 19.35 -8.83
N LYS A 91 -5.73 19.68 -10.14
CA LYS A 91 -6.21 20.96 -10.68
C LYS A 91 -7.74 21.11 -10.59
N ARG A 92 -8.48 20.00 -10.62
CA ARG A 92 -9.92 19.99 -10.36
C ARG A 92 -10.28 18.90 -9.35
N LYS A 93 -11.11 19.27 -8.38
CA LYS A 93 -11.71 18.33 -7.44
C LYS A 93 -12.94 17.74 -8.10
N THR A 94 -12.80 16.53 -8.66
CA THR A 94 -13.92 15.77 -9.21
C THR A 94 -14.07 14.49 -8.37
N PRO A 95 -14.87 14.53 -7.28
CA PRO A 95 -14.88 13.48 -6.27
C PRO A 95 -15.19 12.10 -6.87
N HIS A 96 -16.16 12.01 -7.79
CA HIS A 96 -16.50 10.74 -8.43
C HIS A 96 -15.34 10.09 -9.21
N ILE A 97 -14.37 10.86 -9.73
CA ILE A 97 -13.25 10.30 -10.51
C ILE A 97 -12.18 9.80 -9.55
N ARG A 98 -11.98 10.55 -8.46
CA ARG A 98 -11.06 10.15 -7.40
C ARG A 98 -11.49 8.83 -6.80
N GLU A 99 -12.76 8.68 -6.50
CA GLU A 99 -13.33 7.43 -5.98
C GLU A 99 -13.21 6.28 -6.99
N LYS A 100 -13.54 6.52 -8.27
CA LYS A 100 -13.38 5.51 -9.33
C LYS A 100 -11.91 5.08 -9.46
N LEU A 101 -10.97 6.03 -9.46
CA LEU A 101 -9.54 5.76 -9.55
C LEU A 101 -9.03 5.01 -8.31
N ALA A 102 -9.44 5.41 -7.11
CA ALA A 102 -9.10 4.77 -5.84
C ALA A 102 -9.55 3.31 -5.82
N ARG A 103 -10.81 3.07 -6.17
CA ARG A 103 -11.37 1.70 -6.30
C ARG A 103 -10.60 0.87 -7.32
N ALA A 104 -10.29 1.43 -8.48
CA ALA A 104 -9.56 0.71 -9.51
C ALA A 104 -8.13 0.35 -9.07
N LEU A 105 -7.46 1.25 -8.36
CA LEU A 105 -6.10 1.05 -7.83
C LEU A 105 -6.06 0.25 -6.51
N ASN A 106 -7.22 -0.18 -5.97
CA ASN A 106 -7.36 -0.79 -4.64
C ASN A 106 -6.68 0.04 -3.52
N LYS A 107 -6.82 1.36 -3.60
CA LYS A 107 -6.33 2.32 -2.61
C LYS A 107 -7.49 3.17 -2.11
N SER A 108 -7.32 3.81 -0.96
CA SER A 108 -8.25 4.83 -0.49
C SER A 108 -8.07 6.15 -1.24
N VAL A 109 -9.10 7.00 -1.24
CA VAL A 109 -9.00 8.36 -1.79
C VAL A 109 -7.99 9.16 -0.96
N GLU A 110 -7.99 8.88 0.34
CA GLU A 110 -7.05 9.35 1.33
C GLU A 110 -5.59 9.08 0.92
N GLU A 111 -5.21 7.82 0.67
CA GLU A 111 -3.85 7.47 0.28
C GLU A 111 -3.42 8.10 -1.05
N LEU A 112 -4.35 8.30 -1.97
CA LEU A 112 -4.05 8.86 -3.28
C LEU A 112 -3.95 10.40 -3.26
N PHE A 113 -4.79 11.08 -2.49
CA PHE A 113 -4.98 12.54 -2.62
C PHE A 113 -4.87 13.31 -1.31
N GLY A 114 -4.81 12.64 -0.16
CA GLY A 114 -4.65 13.25 1.15
C GLY A 114 -5.87 14.00 1.69
N LYS A 115 -7.04 13.94 1.02
CA LYS A 115 -8.21 14.80 1.31
C LYS A 115 -9.52 14.21 0.80
#